data_AF-A0A182VW51-F1
#
_entry.id   AF-A0A182VW51-F1
#
_cell.length_a   1.000
_cell.length_b   1.000
_cell.length_c   1.000
_cell.angle_alpha   90.00
_cell.angle_beta   90.00
_cell.angle_gamma   90.00
#
_symmetry.space_group_name_H-M   'P 1'
#
loop_
_entity.id
_entity.type
_entity.pdbx_description
1 polymer ?
#
loop_
_entity_poly.entity_id
_entity_poly.type
_entity_poly.pdbx_seq_one_letter_code
_entity_poly.pdbx_strand_id
1 'polypeptide(L)'
;MYRGFAFICVLSVWVSYALATECPHCIGVPACRANQTIPKVTCTPAIVNQTVIQLSAHFKNVSEFMVSASTYSCVKVVFRQQGFQDDTFAVQGCTAGSKSVCKQPTFDFNGSLNCSYVYNGGRSMHNPAQSPFTSALLSVAIIIGAMVISS
;
A
#
# COMPACT_ATOMS: atom_id res chain seq x y z
N MET A 1 -3.02 61.69 -25.39
CA MET A 1 -3.18 61.17 -24.01
C MET A 1 -3.33 59.65 -24.08
N TYR A 2 -2.24 58.91 -23.88
CA TYR A 2 -2.27 57.44 -23.75
C TYR A 2 -2.58 57.11 -22.28
N ARG A 3 -3.79 56.64 -21.98
CA ARG A 3 -4.16 56.17 -20.64
C ARG A 3 -4.60 54.71 -20.72
N GLY A 4 -3.64 53.84 -20.44
CA GLY A 4 -3.82 52.68 -19.57
C GLY A 4 -4.84 51.63 -19.98
N PHE A 5 -4.53 50.85 -21.02
CA PHE A 5 -4.94 49.44 -21.05
C PHE A 5 -4.01 48.65 -20.13
N ALA A 6 -4.25 48.73 -18.83
CA ALA A 6 -3.70 47.79 -17.86
C ALA A 6 -4.89 47.10 -17.20
N PHE A 7 -4.68 45.86 -16.74
CA PHE A 7 -5.68 44.99 -16.09
C PHE A 7 -6.46 44.02 -17.00
N ILE A 8 -5.82 43.51 -18.06
CA ILE A 8 -6.08 42.14 -18.53
C ILE A 8 -4.98 41.26 -17.93
N CYS A 9 -5.08 40.95 -16.65
CA CYS A 9 -4.23 39.95 -15.97
C CYS A 9 -4.80 39.59 -14.60
N VAL A 10 -6.13 39.48 -14.47
CA VAL A 10 -6.69 38.61 -13.43
C VAL A 10 -6.53 37.20 -13.96
N LEU A 11 -5.28 36.75 -13.98
CA LEU A 11 -4.90 35.36 -14.14
C LEU A 11 -5.74 34.59 -13.14
N SER A 12 -6.64 33.82 -13.72
CA SER A 12 -7.31 32.65 -13.20
C SER A 12 -6.28 31.68 -12.60
N VAL A 13 -5.65 32.07 -11.48
CA VAL A 13 -4.89 31.20 -10.60
C VAL A 13 -5.89 30.53 -9.68
N TRP A 14 -6.86 29.84 -10.28
CA TRP A 14 -7.46 28.68 -9.65
C TRP A 14 -6.38 27.60 -9.72
N VAL A 15 -5.37 27.73 -8.87
CA VAL A 15 -4.56 26.57 -8.47
C VAL A 15 -5.58 25.66 -7.84
N SER A 16 -6.10 24.73 -8.64
CA SER A 16 -6.76 23.54 -8.13
C SER A 16 -5.76 22.93 -7.16
N TYR A 17 -5.96 23.18 -5.87
CA TYR A 17 -5.23 22.54 -4.81
C TYR A 17 -5.56 21.06 -4.97
N ALA A 18 -4.69 20.33 -5.68
CA ALA A 18 -4.68 18.88 -5.61
C ALA A 18 -4.51 18.58 -4.12
N LEU A 19 -5.58 18.13 -3.48
CA LEU A 19 -5.60 17.88 -2.05
C LEU A 19 -4.38 17.03 -1.71
N ALA A 20 -3.48 17.62 -0.92
CA ALA A 20 -2.28 16.97 -0.47
C ALA A 20 -2.69 15.64 0.18
N THR A 21 -2.22 14.52 -0.36
CA THR A 21 -2.58 13.20 0.19
C THR A 21 -1.87 13.04 1.53
N GLU A 22 -2.62 12.82 2.61
CA GLU A 22 -2.07 12.59 3.94
C GLU A 22 -2.15 11.11 4.31
N CYS A 23 -1.01 10.52 4.66
CA CYS A 23 -0.92 9.10 5.02
C CYS A 23 -0.30 8.92 6.41
N PRO A 24 -0.72 7.90 7.18
CA PRO A 24 0.04 7.45 8.34
C PRO A 24 1.48 7.13 7.94
N HIS A 25 2.45 7.64 8.71
CA HIS A 25 3.86 7.40 8.45
C HIS A 25 4.58 6.90 9.69
N CYS A 26 5.23 5.74 9.55
CA CYS A 26 6.09 5.16 10.56
C CYS A 26 7.05 4.16 9.88
N ILE A 27 8.24 4.01 10.45
CA ILE A 27 9.23 3.05 9.98
C ILE A 27 9.77 2.30 11.19
N GLY A 28 9.76 0.97 11.10
CA GLY A 28 10.17 0.08 12.17
C GLY A 28 9.02 -0.33 13.09
N VAL A 29 9.14 -1.53 13.64
CA VAL A 29 8.14 -2.15 14.53
C VAL A 29 7.78 -1.27 15.74
N PRO A 30 8.75 -0.63 16.45
CA PRO A 30 8.41 0.18 17.62
C PRO A 30 7.53 1.38 17.28
N ALA A 31 7.81 2.06 16.15
CA ALA A 31 7.07 3.25 15.70
C ALA A 31 5.74 2.91 15.01
N CYS A 32 5.60 1.69 14.47
CA CYS A 32 4.41 1.22 13.77
C CYS A 32 3.49 0.34 14.62
N ARG A 33 3.73 0.24 15.94
CA ARG A 33 2.96 -0.62 16.84
C ARG A 33 1.49 -0.20 16.86
N ALA A 34 0.58 -1.19 16.81
CA ALA A 34 -0.87 -0.96 16.71
C ALA A 34 -1.47 -0.14 17.87
N ASN A 35 -0.82 -0.12 19.04
CA ASN A 35 -1.31 0.56 20.24
C ASN A 35 -0.85 2.03 20.34
N GLN A 36 -0.21 2.57 19.30
CA GLN A 36 0.27 3.95 19.27
C GLN A 36 -0.46 4.76 18.19
N THR A 37 -0.67 6.04 18.46
CA THR A 37 -1.18 6.99 17.47
C THR A 37 -0.09 7.26 16.44
N ILE A 38 -0.27 6.73 15.22
CA ILE A 38 0.68 6.93 14.13
C ILE A 38 0.45 8.32 13.52
N PRO A 39 1.48 9.18 13.43
CA PRO A 39 1.34 10.51 12.85
C PRO A 39 1.01 10.41 11.37
N LYS A 40 0.17 11.33 10.89
CA LYS A 40 -0.07 11.51 9.45
C LYS A 40 0.88 12.57 8.90
N VAL A 41 1.39 12.32 7.71
CA VAL A 41 2.25 13.27 6.99
C VAL A 41 1.72 13.48 5.59
N THR A 42 1.95 14.68 5.05
CA THR A 42 1.72 14.96 3.64
C THR A 42 2.67 14.12 2.79
N CYS A 43 2.11 13.39 1.81
CA CYS A 43 2.90 12.66 0.84
C CYS A 43 3.71 13.63 -0.02
N THR A 44 5.03 13.50 0.09
CA THR A 44 6.00 14.20 -0.74
C THR A 44 6.90 13.17 -1.42
N PRO A 45 7.63 13.55 -2.49
CA PRO A 45 8.61 12.66 -3.10
C PRO A 45 9.65 12.11 -2.11
N ALA A 46 10.02 12.89 -1.08
CA ALA A 46 10.94 12.45 -0.04
C ALA A 46 10.35 11.33 0.84
N ILE A 47 9.11 11.48 1.32
CA ILE A 47 8.42 10.46 2.13
C ILE A 47 8.16 9.19 1.30
N VAL A 48 7.81 9.34 0.03
CA VAL A 48 7.65 8.22 -0.89
C VAL A 48 8.96 7.47 -1.05
N ASN A 49 10.06 8.17 -1.35
CA ASN A 49 11.38 7.58 -1.51
C ASN A 49 11.79 6.78 -0.25
N GLN A 50 11.68 7.41 0.92
CA GLN A 50 11.99 6.76 2.20
C GLN A 50 11.14 5.51 2.45
N THR A 51 9.84 5.58 2.17
CA THR A 51 8.91 4.45 2.33
C THR A 51 9.29 3.31 1.38
N VAL A 52 9.48 3.62 0.10
CA VAL A 52 9.74 2.63 -0.95
C VAL A 52 11.10 1.95 -0.77
N ILE A 53 12.12 2.67 -0.30
CA ILE A 53 13.41 2.07 0.09
C ILE A 53 13.23 1.00 1.17
N GLN A 54 12.36 1.22 2.16
CA GLN A 54 12.12 0.19 3.17
C GLN A 54 11.36 -1.01 2.57
N LEU A 55 10.43 -0.75 1.65
CA LEU A 55 9.66 -1.81 0.98
C LEU A 55 10.52 -2.69 0.07
N SER A 56 11.63 -2.18 -0.45
CA SER A 56 12.55 -3.00 -1.26
C SER A 56 13.21 -4.14 -0.48
N ALA A 57 13.08 -4.17 0.85
CA ALA A 57 13.49 -5.31 1.66
C ALA A 57 12.65 -6.58 1.39
N HIS A 58 11.38 -6.42 0.99
CA HIS A 58 10.45 -7.54 0.80
C HIS A 58 9.87 -7.63 -0.61
N PHE A 59 9.74 -6.51 -1.32
CA PHE A 59 9.14 -6.43 -2.64
C PHE A 59 10.18 -6.19 -3.73
N LYS A 60 9.99 -6.85 -4.87
CA LYS A 60 10.74 -6.63 -6.12
C LYS A 60 10.10 -5.50 -6.92
N ASN A 61 10.86 -4.88 -7.81
CA ASN A 61 10.39 -3.86 -8.77
C ASN A 61 9.70 -2.63 -8.14
N VAL A 62 10.07 -2.25 -6.91
CA VAL A 62 9.42 -1.13 -6.22
C VAL A 62 9.80 0.26 -6.76
N SER A 63 10.81 0.35 -7.63
CA SER A 63 11.31 1.62 -8.17
C SER A 63 10.25 2.42 -8.94
N GLU A 64 9.26 1.76 -9.55
CA GLU A 64 8.15 2.47 -10.23
C GLU A 64 7.29 3.29 -9.25
N PHE A 65 7.31 2.96 -7.96
CA PHE A 65 6.56 3.65 -6.90
C PHE A 65 7.32 4.82 -6.29
N MET A 66 8.57 5.07 -6.72
CA MET A 66 9.40 6.19 -6.25
C MET A 66 9.19 7.46 -7.07
N VAL A 67 8.61 7.35 -8.27
CA VAL A 67 8.54 8.42 -9.26
C VAL A 67 7.62 9.54 -8.77
N SER A 68 8.01 10.80 -8.98
CA SER A 68 7.13 11.94 -8.71
C SER A 68 5.81 11.79 -9.47
N ALA A 69 4.70 11.71 -8.75
CA ALA A 69 3.36 11.59 -9.31
C ALA A 69 2.47 12.69 -8.77
N SER A 70 1.46 13.07 -9.56
CA SER A 70 0.38 13.97 -9.11
C SER A 70 -0.60 13.29 -8.14
N THR A 71 -0.50 11.96 -7.99
CA THR A 71 -1.32 11.14 -7.10
C THR A 71 -0.43 10.27 -6.22
N TYR A 72 -0.82 10.12 -4.96
CA TYR A 72 -0.14 9.27 -3.99
C TYR A 72 -1.12 8.30 -3.35
N SER A 73 -0.61 7.17 -2.87
CA SER A 73 -1.38 6.14 -2.16
C SER A 73 -0.71 5.78 -0.84
N CYS A 74 -1.52 5.49 0.19
CA CYS A 74 -0.99 5.04 1.47
C CYS A 74 -0.82 3.52 1.49
N VAL A 75 0.29 3.07 2.06
CA VAL A 75 0.61 1.65 2.23
C VAL A 75 0.94 1.35 3.68
N LYS A 76 0.54 0.16 4.12
CA LYS A 76 0.97 -0.46 5.38
C LYS A 76 1.49 -1.86 5.10
N VAL A 77 2.73 -2.11 5.49
CA VAL A 77 3.39 -3.40 5.37
C VAL A 77 3.88 -3.83 6.74
N VAL A 78 3.59 -5.08 7.08
CA VAL A 78 4.05 -5.71 8.31
C VAL A 78 4.56 -7.10 7.94
N PHE A 79 5.70 -7.48 8.48
CA PHE A 79 6.27 -8.80 8.29
C PHE A 79 6.62 -9.43 9.64
N ARG A 80 6.28 -10.69 9.78
CA ARG A 80 6.62 -11.53 10.92
C ARG A 80 7.41 -12.72 10.45
N GLN A 81 8.66 -12.80 10.89
CA GLN A 81 9.52 -13.95 10.63
C GLN A 81 8.97 -15.24 11.28
N GLN A 82 9.12 -16.38 10.61
CA GLN A 82 8.70 -17.67 11.17
C GLN A 82 9.43 -17.93 12.50
N GLY A 83 8.68 -18.37 13.52
CA GLY A 83 9.20 -18.65 14.86
C GLY A 83 9.22 -17.44 15.81
N PHE A 84 8.91 -16.23 15.32
CA PHE A 84 8.76 -15.05 16.16
C PHE A 84 7.29 -14.83 16.54
N GLN A 85 7.06 -14.40 17.79
CA GLN A 85 5.71 -14.04 18.27
C GLN A 85 5.28 -12.65 17.78
N ASP A 86 6.24 -11.72 17.70
CA ASP A 86 6.04 -10.34 17.32
C ASP A 86 6.47 -10.07 15.87
N ASP A 87 5.92 -9.00 15.29
CA ASP A 87 6.32 -8.53 13.97
C ASP A 87 7.79 -8.08 13.99
N THR A 88 8.55 -8.47 12.97
CA THR A 88 9.99 -8.20 12.84
C THR A 88 10.27 -7.02 11.92
N PHE A 89 9.29 -6.64 11.10
CA PHE A 89 9.36 -5.45 10.24
C PHE A 89 7.98 -4.81 10.12
N ALA A 90 7.93 -3.49 10.11
CA ALA A 90 6.71 -2.73 9.91
C ALA A 90 7.00 -1.37 9.31
N VAL A 91 6.22 -0.98 8.30
CA VAL A 91 6.31 0.30 7.60
C VAL A 91 4.92 0.78 7.24
N GLN A 92 4.67 2.07 7.46
CA GLN A 92 3.51 2.77 6.90
C GLN A 92 3.99 4.06 6.24
N GLY A 93 3.43 4.39 5.09
CA GLY A 93 3.82 5.61 4.39
C GLY A 93 3.16 5.77 3.04
N CYS A 94 3.81 6.55 2.19
CA CYS A 94 3.30 6.93 0.88
C CYS A 94 4.00 6.16 -0.24
N THR A 95 3.26 5.89 -1.31
CA THR A 95 3.78 5.40 -2.60
C THR A 95 3.26 6.30 -3.71
N ALA A 96 4.02 6.43 -4.79
CA ALA A 96 3.58 7.19 -5.94
C ALA A 96 2.56 6.44 -6.79
N GLY A 97 1.59 7.19 -7.32
CA GLY A 97 0.53 6.69 -8.17
C GLY A 97 -0.61 6.03 -7.42
N SER A 98 -1.52 5.45 -8.19
CA SER A 98 -2.71 4.71 -7.71
C SER A 98 -2.52 3.19 -7.70
N LYS A 99 -1.38 2.70 -8.21
CA LYS A 99 -1.03 1.28 -8.21
C LYS A 99 -0.68 0.85 -6.79
N SER A 100 -0.92 -0.43 -6.49
CA SER A 100 -0.60 -1.00 -5.18
C SER A 100 0.74 -1.74 -5.23
N VAL A 101 1.69 -1.31 -4.40
CA VAL A 101 2.96 -2.02 -4.19
C VAL A 101 2.76 -3.43 -3.64
N CYS A 102 1.63 -3.69 -2.95
CA CYS A 102 1.26 -5.01 -2.45
C CYS A 102 0.99 -6.05 -3.54
N LYS A 103 0.84 -5.62 -4.80
CA LYS A 103 0.69 -6.52 -5.96
C LYS A 103 2.03 -6.87 -6.61
N GLN A 104 3.13 -6.27 -6.16
CA GLN A 104 4.45 -6.57 -6.69
C GLN A 104 4.92 -7.94 -6.20
N PRO A 105 5.72 -8.65 -7.02
CA PRO A 105 6.31 -9.90 -6.59
C PRO A 105 7.24 -9.66 -5.41
N THR A 106 7.34 -10.63 -4.50
CA THR A 106 8.21 -10.56 -3.34
C THR A 106 9.49 -11.37 -3.52
N PHE A 107 10.48 -11.12 -2.67
CA PHE A 107 11.58 -12.06 -2.45
C PHE A 107 11.08 -13.28 -1.68
N ASP A 108 11.79 -14.41 -1.79
CA ASP A 108 11.53 -15.56 -0.93
C ASP A 108 11.89 -15.20 0.50
N PHE A 109 10.95 -15.42 1.41
CA PHE A 109 11.12 -15.18 2.84
C PHE A 109 10.46 -16.29 3.64
N ASN A 110 11.00 -16.53 4.84
CA ASN A 110 10.40 -17.46 5.78
C ASN A 110 9.60 -16.71 6.85
N GLY A 111 8.30 -16.55 6.62
CA GLY A 111 7.42 -15.80 7.51
C GLY A 111 6.10 -15.41 6.86
N SER A 112 5.37 -14.53 7.54
CA SER A 112 4.10 -13.97 7.08
C SER A 112 4.28 -12.49 6.76
N LEU A 113 3.95 -12.10 5.53
CA LEU A 113 3.94 -10.71 5.08
C LEU A 113 2.48 -10.27 4.95
N ASN A 114 2.11 -9.17 5.59
CA ASN A 114 0.81 -8.53 5.42
C ASN A 114 1.02 -7.16 4.77
N CYS A 115 0.43 -6.96 3.60
CA CYS A 115 0.48 -5.70 2.87
C CYS A 115 -0.94 -5.22 2.60
N SER A 116 -1.25 -4.03 3.10
CA SER A 116 -2.54 -3.38 2.93
C SER A 116 -2.36 -1.99 2.37
N TYR A 117 -3.31 -1.58 1.54
CA TYR A 117 -3.39 -0.23 1.02
C TYR A 117 -4.53 0.48 1.74
N VAL A 118 -4.27 1.72 2.14
CA VAL A 118 -5.28 2.59 2.74
C VAL A 118 -5.61 3.63 1.67
N TYR A 119 -6.75 3.48 1.01
CA TYR A 119 -7.25 4.54 0.13
C TYR A 119 -7.70 5.73 0.98
N ASN A 120 -7.48 6.94 0.44
CA ASN A 120 -8.11 8.16 0.94
C ASN A 120 -9.64 7.94 0.99
N GLY A 121 -10.19 7.73 2.19
CA GLY A 121 -11.57 7.28 2.39
C GLY A 121 -11.75 6.15 3.41
N GLY A 122 -10.69 5.68 4.07
CA GLY A 122 -10.79 4.81 5.25
C GLY A 122 -11.12 3.34 4.97
N ARG A 123 -11.18 2.93 3.69
CA ARG A 123 -11.35 1.52 3.31
C ARG A 123 -9.97 0.89 3.11
N SER A 124 -9.51 0.21 4.16
CA SER A 124 -8.37 -0.72 4.06
C SER A 124 -8.84 -1.97 3.32
N MET A 125 -8.38 -2.18 2.10
CA MET A 125 -8.54 -3.48 1.46
C MET A 125 -7.35 -4.33 1.89
N HIS A 126 -7.65 -5.29 2.76
CA HIS A 126 -6.72 -6.36 3.12
C HIS A 126 -6.51 -7.23 1.89
N ASN A 127 -5.29 -7.24 1.34
CA ASN A 127 -4.86 -8.40 0.57
C ASN A 127 -4.19 -9.34 1.57
N PRO A 128 -4.77 -10.51 1.89
CA PRO A 128 -3.98 -11.57 2.49
C PRO A 128 -2.93 -11.94 1.44
N ALA A 129 -1.74 -11.36 1.55
CA ALA A 129 -0.62 -11.79 0.74
C ALA A 129 -0.38 -13.28 1.03
N GLN A 130 -0.23 -14.02 -0.06
CA GLN A 130 -0.14 -15.46 -0.13
C GLN A 130 0.74 -16.02 0.99
N SER A 131 0.18 -16.95 1.76
CA SER A 131 0.94 -17.85 2.61
C SER A 131 1.96 -18.61 1.75
N PRO A 132 3.27 -18.44 1.93
CA PRO A 132 4.19 -19.48 1.50
C PRO A 132 4.04 -20.60 2.53
N PHE A 133 3.82 -21.83 2.05
CA PHE A 133 3.73 -23.07 2.84
C PHE A 133 2.41 -23.34 3.58
N THR A 134 1.39 -23.73 2.82
CA THR A 134 0.49 -24.82 3.27
C THR A 134 0.30 -25.82 2.13
N SER A 135 1.13 -26.85 2.14
CA SER A 135 0.74 -28.18 1.64
C SER A 135 -0.50 -28.62 2.43
N ALA A 136 -1.69 -28.32 1.94
CA ALA A 136 -2.93 -29.00 2.30
C ALA A 136 -3.33 -29.83 1.07
N LEU A 137 -2.71 -30.98 0.85
CA LEU A 137 -3.21 -32.29 1.30
C LEU A 137 -4.75 -32.39 1.19
N LEU A 138 -5.16 -33.18 0.19
CA LEU A 138 -6.35 -34.01 0.13
C LEU A 138 -7.70 -33.38 0.50
N SER A 139 -8.55 -33.18 -0.50
CA SER A 139 -9.83 -33.89 -0.57
C SER A 139 -10.33 -33.88 -2.01
N VAL A 140 -9.81 -34.82 -2.79
CA VAL A 140 -10.47 -35.28 -4.02
C VAL A 140 -11.66 -36.12 -3.56
N ALA A 141 -12.85 -35.54 -3.52
CA ALA A 141 -14.08 -36.30 -3.41
C ALA A 141 -14.52 -36.71 -4.82
N ILE A 142 -14.09 -37.89 -5.25
CA ILE A 142 -14.53 -38.57 -6.47
C ILE A 142 -15.58 -39.62 -6.07
N ILE A 143 -16.81 -39.41 -6.56
CA ILE A 143 -17.81 -40.36 -7.13
C ILE A 143 -18.27 -41.50 -6.17
N ILE A 144 -19.55 -41.85 -5.97
CA ILE A 144 -20.46 -42.60 -6.87
C ILE A 144 -21.84 -42.79 -6.17
N GLY A 145 -22.92 -42.77 -6.97
CA GLY A 145 -24.19 -43.46 -6.70
C GLY A 145 -25.39 -42.58 -7.06
N ALA A 146 -25.90 -42.62 -8.30
CA ALA A 146 -27.05 -43.45 -8.73
C ALA A 146 -28.30 -43.13 -7.87
N MET A 147 -29.50 -42.83 -8.38
CA MET A 147 -30.31 -43.57 -9.37
C MET A 147 -31.43 -42.61 -9.85
N VAL A 148 -31.69 -42.48 -11.16
CA VAL A 148 -32.85 -43.04 -11.87
C VAL A 148 -34.23 -42.53 -11.40
N ILE A 149 -34.82 -41.66 -12.22
CA ILE A 149 -36.22 -41.58 -12.73
C ILE A 149 -37.39 -41.94 -11.79
N SER A 150 -38.39 -41.04 -11.76
CA SER A 150 -39.85 -41.14 -11.48
C SER A 150 -40.26 -40.21 -10.32
N SER A 151 -41.27 -39.35 -10.43
CA SER A 151 -42.56 -39.44 -11.12
C SER A 151 -43.02 -38.11 -11.70
#